data_AF-A0A1I5WPI8-F1
#
_entry.id   AF-A0A1I5WPI8-F1
#
_cell.length_a   1.000
_cell.length_b   1.000
_cell.length_c   1.000
_cell.angle_alpha   90.00
_cell.angle_beta   90.00
_cell.angle_gamma   90.00
#
_symmetry.space_group_name_H-M   'P 1'
#
loop_
_entity.id
_entity.type
_entity.pdbx_description
1 polymer ?
#
loop_
_entity_poly.entity_id
_entity_poly.type
_entity_poly.pdbx_seq_one_letter_code
_entity_poly.pdbx_strand_id
1 'polypeptide(L)'
;MDGGYPDFLIWGCLVGLAAMRFVKARLPSISNVKLAIAGILATMLFDIVLEILLIRVTGLYAYLGAIRSLSLFGGHWYQFPIYERILFGGWWGLCTVLLYFKDDKGLTWVERGVEKIDICKRSNVLKGMVRAIAVIGFCQVVELTIYVLPMPLITANGDAFPDDLPVFFTVGSGMCGPDTGLACPRPDLPIMRRNDLEKFSNTPQVSHEQAMERIEAQTAQ
;
A
#
# COMPACT_ATOMS: atom_id res chain seq x y z
N MET A 1 5.79 -18.91 -10.33
CA MET A 1 6.89 -17.96 -10.01
C MET A 1 6.33 -17.06 -8.93
N ASP A 2 6.24 -17.55 -7.69
CA ASP A 2 5.17 -17.09 -6.78
C ASP A 2 5.70 -16.42 -5.50
N GLY A 3 6.90 -15.83 -5.55
CA GLY A 3 7.59 -15.26 -4.37
C GLY A 3 7.96 -13.78 -4.43
N GLY A 4 7.64 -13.04 -5.49
CA GLY A 4 8.27 -11.73 -5.74
C GLY A 4 7.90 -10.61 -4.76
N TYR A 5 6.63 -10.50 -4.37
CA TYR A 5 6.14 -9.35 -3.59
C TYR A 5 6.65 -9.30 -2.14
N PRO A 6 6.67 -10.42 -1.38
CA PRO A 6 7.23 -10.44 -0.03
C PRO A 6 8.73 -10.14 0.01
N ASP A 7 9.48 -10.54 -1.03
CA ASP A 7 10.92 -10.32 -1.09
C ASP A 7 11.26 -8.82 -1.14
N PHE A 8 10.47 -8.02 -1.85
CA PHE A 8 10.66 -6.56 -1.91
C PHE A 8 10.54 -5.89 -0.54
N LEU A 9 9.65 -6.40 0.33
CA LEU A 9 9.49 -5.90 1.71
C LEU A 9 10.77 -6.10 2.55
N ILE A 10 11.50 -7.19 2.30
CA ILE A 10 12.78 -7.43 2.95
C ILE A 10 13.83 -6.46 2.39
N TRP A 11 13.88 -6.28 1.07
CA TRP A 11 14.86 -5.40 0.42
C TRP A 11 14.77 -3.95 0.90
N GLY A 12 13.57 -3.38 0.99
CA GLY A 12 13.44 -2.00 1.50
C GLY A 12 13.72 -1.87 3.00
N CYS A 13 13.43 -2.90 3.81
CA CYS A 13 13.92 -2.96 5.20
C CYS A 13 15.46 -2.92 5.25
N LEU A 14 16.14 -3.71 4.39
CA LEU A 14 17.60 -3.71 4.32
C LEU A 14 18.16 -2.35 3.87
N VAL A 15 17.52 -1.69 2.90
CA VAL A 15 17.89 -0.35 2.44
C VAL A 15 17.74 0.68 3.56
N GLY A 16 16.61 0.68 4.28
CA GLY A 16 16.39 1.58 5.40
C GLY A 16 17.38 1.35 6.55
N LEU A 17 17.72 0.08 6.85
CA LEU A 17 18.76 -0.28 7.81
C LEU A 17 20.15 0.21 7.36
N ALA A 18 20.50 0.03 6.08
CA ALA A 18 21.75 0.50 5.51
C ALA A 18 21.86 2.03 5.57
N ALA A 19 20.76 2.74 5.25
CA ALA A 19 20.69 4.19 5.34
C ALA A 19 20.90 4.69 6.79
N MET A 20 20.21 4.09 7.77
CA MET A 20 20.42 4.45 9.17
C MET A 20 21.86 4.17 9.63
N ARG A 21 22.45 3.03 9.26
CA ARG A 21 23.85 2.71 9.57
C ARG A 21 24.81 3.73 8.94
N PHE A 22 24.58 4.10 7.69
CA PHE A 22 25.38 5.09 6.98
C PHE A 22 25.28 6.47 7.63
N VAL A 23 24.06 6.94 7.94
CA VAL A 23 23.83 8.23 8.60
C VAL A 23 24.47 8.25 9.99
N LYS A 24 24.34 7.17 10.77
CA LYS A 24 24.97 7.09 12.10
C LYS A 24 26.49 7.05 12.04
N ALA A 25 27.07 6.41 11.02
CA ALA A 25 28.51 6.39 10.79
C ALA A 25 29.07 7.78 10.40
N ARG A 26 28.31 8.55 9.62
CA ARG A 26 28.69 9.92 9.22
C ARG A 26 28.42 10.96 10.31
N LEU A 27 27.37 10.77 11.11
CA LEU A 27 26.94 11.69 12.16
C LEU A 27 26.70 10.93 13.48
N PRO A 28 27.75 10.64 14.26
CA PRO A 28 27.62 9.87 15.50
C PRO A 28 26.73 10.53 16.56
N SER A 29 26.71 11.87 16.59
CA SER A 29 25.93 12.68 17.54
C SER A 29 24.46 12.87 17.16
N ILE A 30 23.97 12.22 16.09
CA ILE A 30 22.57 12.32 15.68
C ILE A 30 21.62 11.70 16.73
N SER A 31 20.53 12.41 17.02
CA SER A 31 19.45 11.91 17.88
C SER A 31 18.75 10.70 17.26
N ASN A 32 18.30 9.77 18.12
CA ASN A 32 17.57 8.57 17.70
C ASN A 32 16.31 8.90 16.88
N VAL A 33 15.63 10.01 17.18
CA VAL A 33 14.44 10.45 16.44
C VAL A 33 14.79 10.84 15.01
N LYS A 34 15.86 11.64 14.84
CA LYS A 34 16.33 12.05 13.50
C LYS A 34 16.83 10.85 12.69
N LEU A 35 17.45 9.88 13.36
CA LEU A 35 17.89 8.63 12.73
C LEU A 35 16.70 7.78 12.27
N ALA A 36 15.66 7.66 13.11
CA ALA A 36 14.43 6.96 12.76
C ALA A 36 13.75 7.58 11.53
N ILE A 37 13.63 8.91 11.51
CA ILE A 37 13.07 9.64 10.36
C ILE A 37 13.90 9.37 9.10
N ALA A 38 15.24 9.38 9.18
CA ALA A 38 16.09 9.07 8.04
C ALA A 38 15.86 7.64 7.50
N GLY A 39 15.69 6.66 8.39
CA GLY A 39 15.36 5.29 8.00
C GLY A 39 14.00 5.19 7.32
N ILE A 40 12.97 5.81 7.90
CA ILE A 40 11.63 5.87 7.32
C ILE A 40 11.66 6.51 5.93
N LEU A 41 12.31 7.67 5.79
CA LEU A 41 12.42 8.38 4.51
C LEU A 41 13.21 7.57 3.47
N ALA A 42 14.24 6.82 3.87
CA ALA A 42 14.99 5.97 2.95
C ALA A 42 14.14 4.80 2.44
N THR A 43 13.41 4.12 3.32
CA THR A 43 12.45 3.08 2.93
C THR A 43 11.33 3.68 2.07
N MET A 44 10.85 4.88 2.41
CA MET A 44 9.91 5.68 1.62
C MET A 44 10.41 5.88 0.19
N LEU A 45 11.63 6.38 0.03
CA LEU A 45 12.20 6.64 -1.28
C LEU A 45 12.40 5.36 -2.11
N PHE A 46 12.88 4.29 -1.49
CA PHE A 46 13.12 3.01 -2.17
C PHE A 46 11.85 2.47 -2.86
N ASP A 47 10.75 2.46 -2.13
CA ASP A 47 9.46 2.00 -2.66
C ASP A 47 8.88 2.93 -3.72
N ILE A 48 9.01 4.26 -3.60
CA ILE A 48 8.57 5.17 -4.68
C ILE A 48 9.26 4.79 -5.99
N VAL A 49 10.57 4.54 -5.93
CA VAL A 49 11.34 4.12 -7.10
C VAL A 49 10.88 2.75 -7.59
N LEU A 50 10.70 1.79 -6.68
CA LEU A 50 10.24 0.45 -7.02
C LEU A 50 8.85 0.46 -7.67
N GLU A 51 7.88 1.16 -7.07
CA GLU A 51 6.51 1.34 -7.53
C GLU A 51 6.46 1.99 -8.91
N ILE A 52 7.21 3.06 -9.13
CA ILE A 52 7.28 3.70 -10.46
C ILE A 52 7.84 2.72 -11.49
N LEU A 53 8.84 1.89 -11.14
CA LEU A 53 9.37 0.88 -12.06
C LEU A 53 8.35 -0.23 -12.32
N LEU A 54 7.68 -0.75 -11.29
CA LEU A 54 6.68 -1.82 -11.43
C LEU A 54 5.48 -1.34 -12.24
N ILE A 55 4.93 -0.17 -11.95
CA ILE A 55 3.76 0.35 -12.65
C ILE A 55 4.14 0.81 -14.05
N ARG A 56 5.11 1.73 -14.16
CA ARG A 56 5.36 2.44 -15.43
C ARG A 56 6.18 1.63 -16.43
N VAL A 57 7.15 0.85 -15.95
CA VAL A 57 8.04 0.08 -16.85
C VAL A 57 7.46 -1.30 -17.13
N THR A 58 6.95 -1.99 -16.10
CA THR A 58 6.45 -3.36 -16.29
C THR A 58 4.95 -3.42 -16.56
N GLY A 59 4.17 -2.42 -16.18
CA GLY A 59 2.72 -2.46 -16.33
C GLY A 59 2.08 -3.58 -15.51
N LEU A 60 2.67 -3.93 -14.36
CA LEU A 60 2.23 -5.09 -13.58
C LEU A 60 0.87 -4.87 -12.92
N TYR A 61 0.62 -3.65 -12.43
CA TYR A 61 -0.64 -3.22 -11.82
C TYR A 61 -0.82 -1.71 -11.97
N ALA A 62 -2.02 -1.22 -11.68
CA ALA A 62 -2.40 0.18 -11.78
C ALA A 62 -3.34 0.60 -10.64
N TYR A 63 -3.20 1.83 -10.15
CA TYR A 63 -4.07 2.40 -9.12
C TYR A 63 -5.28 3.10 -9.76
N LEU A 64 -6.31 2.32 -10.07
CA LEU A 64 -7.45 2.77 -10.90
C LEU A 64 -8.33 3.82 -10.23
N GLY A 65 -8.60 3.67 -8.93
CA GLY A 65 -9.47 4.56 -8.14
C GLY A 65 -8.71 5.52 -7.21
N ALA A 66 -7.52 5.96 -7.61
CA ALA A 66 -6.75 6.89 -6.79
C ALA A 66 -7.28 8.32 -6.91
N ILE A 67 -7.11 9.11 -5.83
CA ILE A 67 -7.41 10.54 -5.84
C ILE A 67 -6.36 11.24 -6.69
N ARG A 68 -6.75 11.79 -7.84
CA ARG A 68 -5.85 12.36 -8.85
C ARG A 68 -5.01 13.52 -8.29
N SER A 69 -5.62 14.35 -7.44
CA SER A 69 -4.95 15.51 -6.83
C SER A 69 -3.89 15.14 -5.79
N LEU A 70 -3.95 13.94 -5.22
CA LEU A 70 -3.01 13.43 -4.22
C LEU A 70 -2.12 12.30 -4.78
N SER A 71 -1.96 12.26 -6.10
CA SER A 71 -1.20 11.23 -6.81
C SER A 71 -0.09 11.84 -7.67
N LEU A 72 1.05 11.15 -7.75
CA LEU A 72 2.03 11.38 -8.80
C LEU A 72 1.42 10.94 -10.13
N PHE A 73 1.56 11.77 -11.17
CA PHE A 73 0.97 11.52 -12.49
C PHE A 73 -0.55 11.32 -12.47
N GLY A 74 -1.25 12.05 -11.59
CA GLY A 74 -2.71 11.95 -11.46
C GLY A 74 -3.44 12.10 -12.78
N GLY A 75 -4.40 11.20 -13.02
CA GLY A 75 -5.18 11.15 -14.27
C GLY A 75 -4.57 10.28 -15.37
N HIS A 76 -3.41 9.67 -15.14
CA HIS A 76 -2.83 8.64 -16.01
C HIS A 76 -2.98 7.24 -15.40
N TRP A 77 -2.96 6.21 -16.23
CA TRP A 77 -2.99 4.81 -15.79
C TRP A 77 -1.83 4.42 -14.88
N TYR A 78 -0.68 5.10 -15.02
CA TYR A 78 0.52 4.92 -14.20
C TYR A 78 0.58 5.85 -12.98
N GLN A 79 -0.58 6.40 -12.56
CA GLN A 79 -0.65 7.24 -11.37
C GLN A 79 -0.27 6.47 -10.12
N PHE A 80 0.42 7.17 -9.20
CA PHE A 80 0.85 6.59 -7.94
C PHE A 80 0.40 7.48 -6.76
N PRO A 81 -0.53 7.00 -5.91
CA PRO A 81 -1.06 7.78 -4.80
C PRO A 81 0.02 8.10 -3.75
N ILE A 82 0.20 9.39 -3.44
CA ILE A 82 1.19 9.83 -2.44
C ILE A 82 0.74 9.43 -1.03
N TYR A 83 -0.58 9.42 -0.78
CA TYR A 83 -1.12 9.00 0.51
C TYR A 83 -0.84 7.52 0.80
N GLU A 84 -0.89 6.64 -0.21
CA GLU A 84 -0.46 5.24 -0.10
C GLU A 84 0.97 5.17 0.39
N ARG A 85 1.87 5.94 -0.23
CA ARG A 85 3.28 5.97 0.14
C ARG A 85 3.51 6.47 1.55
N ILE A 86 2.77 7.47 1.99
CA ILE A 86 2.88 8.00 3.35
C ILE A 86 2.42 6.96 4.37
N LEU A 87 1.29 6.30 4.13
CA LEU A 87 0.71 5.35 5.07
C LEU A 87 1.45 4.02 5.05
N PHE A 88 1.55 3.37 3.89
CA PHE A 88 2.25 2.09 3.72
C PHE A 88 3.75 2.23 3.93
N GLY A 89 4.37 3.27 3.36
CA GLY A 89 5.79 3.55 3.56
C GLY A 89 6.13 3.98 4.98
N GLY A 90 5.22 4.68 5.66
CA GLY A 90 5.33 4.98 7.08
C GLY A 90 5.32 3.71 7.92
N TRP A 91 4.38 2.80 7.69
CA TRP A 91 4.35 1.48 8.33
C TRP A 91 5.66 0.71 8.10
N TRP A 92 6.08 0.59 6.84
CA TRP A 92 7.28 -0.16 6.48
C TRP A 92 8.56 0.45 7.07
N GLY A 93 8.63 1.78 7.08
CA GLY A 93 9.68 2.53 7.75
C GLY A 93 9.71 2.29 9.25
N LEU A 94 8.55 2.24 9.92
CA LEU A 94 8.47 1.94 11.36
C LEU A 94 8.91 0.52 11.69
N CYS A 95 8.56 -0.46 10.84
CA CYS A 95 9.10 -1.82 10.95
C CYS A 95 10.63 -1.83 10.81
N THR A 96 11.17 -1.06 9.86
CA THR A 96 12.63 -0.90 9.65
C THR A 96 13.29 -0.30 10.90
N VAL A 97 12.66 0.73 11.49
CA VAL A 97 13.14 1.40 12.71
C VAL A 97 13.16 0.44 13.90
N LEU A 98 12.12 -0.39 14.05
CA LEU A 98 12.09 -1.43 15.08
C LEU A 98 13.26 -2.41 14.93
N LEU A 99 13.56 -2.82 13.70
CA LEU A 99 14.68 -3.74 13.41
C LEU A 99 16.05 -3.10 13.66
N TYR A 100 16.16 -1.78 13.59
CA TYR A 100 17.41 -1.05 13.84
C TYR A 100 17.70 -0.91 15.34
N PHE A 101 16.71 -0.50 16.13
CA PHE A 101 16.89 -0.24 17.55
C PHE A 101 16.86 -1.54 18.36
N LYS A 102 18.05 -2.07 18.62
CA LYS A 102 18.28 -3.26 19.44
C LYS A 102 19.04 -2.89 20.71
N ASP A 103 18.69 -3.57 21.79
CA ASP A 103 19.39 -3.52 23.08
C ASP A 103 20.74 -4.24 22.99
N ASP A 104 21.58 -4.17 24.04
CA ASP A 104 22.90 -4.82 24.10
C ASP A 104 22.81 -6.35 23.93
N LYS A 105 21.64 -6.92 24.22
CA LYS A 105 21.31 -8.34 24.03
C LYS A 105 20.78 -8.67 22.63
N GLY A 106 20.74 -7.71 21.71
CA GLY A 106 20.19 -7.86 20.37
C GLY A 106 18.67 -7.92 20.30
N LEU A 107 17.96 -7.54 21.37
CA LEU A 107 16.49 -7.55 21.46
C LEU A 107 15.90 -6.21 21.03
N THR A 108 14.88 -6.24 20.19
CA THR A 108 14.06 -5.06 19.89
C THR A 108 13.19 -4.69 21.10
N TRP A 109 12.65 -3.47 21.12
CA TRP A 109 11.84 -2.98 22.24
C TRP A 109 10.65 -3.89 22.59
N VAL A 110 10.03 -4.49 21.58
CA VAL A 110 8.86 -5.38 21.74
C VAL A 110 9.22 -6.78 22.24
N GLU A 111 10.49 -7.17 22.14
CA GLU A 111 11.00 -8.46 22.63
C GLU A 111 11.49 -8.37 24.09
N ARG A 112 11.58 -7.16 24.65
CA ARG A 112 12.08 -6.94 26.02
C ARG A 112 11.13 -7.57 27.03
N GLY A 113 11.71 -8.29 27.99
CA GLY A 113 10.94 -8.96 29.04
C GLY A 113 10.63 -10.43 28.77
N VAL A 114 10.94 -10.96 27.57
CA VAL A 114 10.79 -12.40 27.28
C VAL A 114 11.58 -13.29 28.25
N GLU A 115 12.67 -12.77 28.84
CA GLU A 115 13.50 -13.48 29.82
C GLU A 115 12.84 -13.65 31.19
N LYS A 116 11.80 -12.85 31.49
CA LYS A 116 11.07 -12.93 32.75
C LYS A 116 9.97 -13.99 32.72
N ILE A 117 9.60 -14.46 31.52
CA ILE A 117 8.52 -15.44 31.31
C ILE A 117 9.03 -16.85 31.60
N ASP A 118 8.44 -17.55 32.56
CA ASP A 118 8.93 -18.86 33.02
C ASP A 118 8.92 -19.95 31.94
N ILE A 119 7.92 -19.96 31.04
CA ILE A 119 7.88 -20.88 29.90
C ILE A 119 9.06 -20.63 28.92
N CYS A 120 9.52 -19.39 28.79
CA CYS A 120 10.64 -19.01 27.91
C CYS A 120 12.01 -19.31 28.53
N LYS A 121 12.10 -19.51 29.85
CA LYS A 121 13.34 -19.93 30.53
C LYS A 121 13.67 -21.40 30.25
N ARG A 122 12.65 -22.23 30.03
CA ARG A 122 12.80 -23.68 29.87
C ARG A 122 13.09 -24.12 28.44
N SER A 123 12.82 -23.29 27.43
CA SER A 123 13.01 -23.64 26.02
C SER A 123 13.45 -22.44 25.18
N ASN A 124 14.61 -22.58 24.52
CA ASN A 124 15.12 -21.58 23.57
C ASN A 124 14.23 -21.45 22.34
N VAL A 125 13.57 -22.53 21.90
CA VAL A 125 12.63 -22.51 20.76
C VAL A 125 11.42 -21.67 21.12
N LEU A 126 10.83 -21.88 22.30
CA LEU A 126 9.66 -21.12 22.73
C LEU A 126 10.00 -19.64 22.94
N LYS A 127 11.20 -19.34 23.48
CA LYS A 127 11.72 -17.97 23.56
C LYS A 127 11.78 -17.31 22.18
N GLY A 128 12.26 -18.03 21.16
CA GLY A 128 12.29 -17.55 19.78
C GLY A 128 10.90 -17.31 19.18
N MET A 129 9.95 -18.23 19.41
CA MET A 129 8.58 -18.09 18.92
C MET A 129 7.85 -16.90 19.55
N VAL A 130 7.95 -16.72 20.87
CA VAL A 130 7.32 -15.58 21.56
C VAL A 130 7.89 -14.26 21.06
N ARG A 131 9.20 -14.19 20.81
CA ARG A 131 9.84 -13.03 20.19
C ARG A 131 9.31 -12.75 18.79
N ALA A 132 9.21 -13.78 17.95
CA ALA A 132 8.67 -13.64 16.60
C ALA A 132 7.21 -13.16 16.62
N ILE A 133 6.37 -13.74 17.48
CA ILE A 133 4.97 -13.34 17.66
C ILE A 133 4.88 -11.89 18.14
N ALA A 134 5.75 -11.46 19.07
CA ALA A 134 5.75 -10.08 19.54
C ALA A 134 6.09 -9.08 18.42
N VAL A 135 7.09 -9.40 17.58
CA VAL A 135 7.45 -8.57 16.42
C VAL A 135 6.33 -8.55 15.38
N ILE A 136 5.77 -9.72 15.03
CA ILE A 136 4.66 -9.82 14.08
C ILE A 136 3.45 -9.04 14.60
N GLY A 137 3.06 -9.25 15.86
CA GLY A 137 1.93 -8.56 16.49
C GLY A 137 2.10 -7.05 16.50
N PHE A 138 3.31 -6.56 16.77
CA PHE A 138 3.61 -5.13 16.65
C PHE A 138 3.43 -4.63 15.22
N CYS A 139 4.07 -5.29 14.24
CA CYS A 139 3.97 -4.89 12.84
C CYS A 139 2.50 -4.84 12.37
N GLN A 140 1.70 -5.82 12.80
CA GLN A 140 0.27 -5.91 12.48
C GLN A 140 -0.56 -4.81 13.14
N VAL A 141 -0.32 -4.49 14.41
CA VAL A 141 -1.03 -3.39 15.09
C VAL A 141 -0.70 -2.04 14.44
N VAL A 142 0.56 -1.83 14.06
CA VAL A 142 0.99 -0.62 13.36
C VAL A 142 0.37 -0.56 11.96
N GLU A 143 0.32 -1.69 11.23
CA GLU A 143 -0.32 -1.79 9.92
C GLU A 143 -1.81 -1.45 10.01
N LEU A 144 -2.51 -2.04 10.97
CA LEU A 144 -3.92 -1.78 11.20
C LEU A 144 -4.18 -0.29 11.46
N THR A 145 -3.35 0.32 12.29
CA THR A 145 -3.54 1.70 12.73
C THR A 145 -3.18 2.71 11.66
N ILE A 146 -2.06 2.51 10.95
CA ILE A 146 -1.50 3.49 10.02
C ILE A 146 -2.01 3.28 8.60
N TYR A 147 -2.29 2.03 8.20
CA TYR A 147 -2.65 1.72 6.83
C TYR A 147 -4.11 1.26 6.72
N VAL A 148 -4.46 0.15 7.38
CA VAL A 148 -5.77 -0.51 7.15
C VAL A 148 -6.96 0.35 7.59
N LEU A 149 -6.86 1.09 8.70
CA LEU A 149 -7.93 1.96 9.18
C LEU A 149 -8.13 3.23 8.32
N PRO A 150 -7.10 4.04 8.04
CA PRO A 150 -7.28 5.28 7.29
C PRO A 150 -7.48 5.06 5.79
N MET A 151 -6.90 4.01 5.18
CA MET A 151 -6.95 3.84 3.73
C MET A 151 -8.38 3.78 3.16
N PRO A 152 -9.30 2.96 3.69
CA PRO A 152 -10.68 2.92 3.22
C PRO A 152 -11.40 4.27 3.32
N LEU A 153 -11.09 5.07 4.34
CA LEU A 153 -11.68 6.40 4.52
C LEU A 153 -11.21 7.38 3.45
N ILE A 154 -9.96 7.26 3.02
CA ILE A 154 -9.39 8.08 1.95
C ILE A 154 -9.93 7.59 0.60
N THR A 155 -9.81 6.29 0.32
CA THR A 155 -10.19 5.70 -0.97
C THR A 155 -11.70 5.71 -1.22
N ALA A 156 -12.53 5.93 -0.20
CA ALA A 156 -13.95 6.19 -0.37
C ALA A 156 -14.24 7.44 -1.23
N ASN A 157 -13.26 8.35 -1.37
CA ASN A 157 -13.32 9.54 -2.20
C ASN A 157 -12.45 9.40 -3.47
N GLY A 158 -12.20 8.16 -3.92
CA GLY A 158 -11.45 7.89 -5.14
C GLY A 158 -12.12 8.48 -6.40
N ASP A 159 -11.31 8.99 -7.32
CA ASP A 159 -11.78 9.53 -8.59
C ASP A 159 -12.11 8.41 -9.59
N ALA A 160 -12.80 8.78 -10.67
CA ALA A 160 -13.05 7.90 -11.80
C ALA A 160 -11.75 7.43 -12.48
N PHE A 161 -11.83 6.29 -13.17
CA PHE A 161 -10.68 5.69 -13.84
C PHE A 161 -10.11 6.64 -14.90
N PRO A 162 -8.78 6.61 -15.14
CA PRO A 162 -8.16 7.44 -16.15
C PRO A 162 -8.52 6.97 -17.57
N ASP A 163 -8.63 7.90 -18.52
CA ASP A 163 -9.06 7.60 -19.89
C ASP A 163 -8.00 6.84 -20.70
N ASP A 164 -6.73 6.98 -20.32
CA ASP A 164 -5.59 6.31 -20.96
C ASP A 164 -5.32 4.90 -20.38
N LEU A 165 -6.28 4.35 -19.63
CA LEU A 165 -6.18 3.03 -19.02
C LEU A 165 -6.21 1.89 -20.06
N PRO A 166 -5.18 1.02 -20.10
CA PRO A 166 -5.19 -0.14 -20.99
C PRO A 166 -6.34 -1.12 -20.70
N VAL A 167 -7.00 -1.61 -21.75
CA VAL A 167 -8.13 -2.56 -21.67
C VAL A 167 -7.80 -3.88 -20.96
N PHE A 168 -6.52 -4.24 -20.86
CA PHE A 168 -6.08 -5.41 -20.10
C PHE A 168 -6.41 -5.30 -18.60
N PHE A 169 -6.35 -4.09 -18.02
CA PHE A 169 -6.65 -3.89 -16.60
C PHE A 169 -8.16 -3.85 -16.29
N THR A 170 -9.00 -3.69 -17.30
CA THR A 170 -10.46 -3.61 -17.15
C THR A 170 -11.17 -4.86 -17.69
N VAL A 171 -11.18 -5.04 -19.01
CA VAL A 171 -11.82 -6.17 -19.69
C VAL A 171 -10.96 -7.42 -19.53
N GLY A 172 -9.64 -7.29 -19.68
CA GLY A 172 -8.70 -8.42 -19.56
C GLY A 172 -8.68 -9.05 -18.17
N SER A 173 -9.03 -8.28 -17.14
CA SER A 173 -9.17 -8.73 -15.75
C SER A 173 -10.61 -9.10 -15.36
N GLY A 174 -11.58 -8.88 -16.26
CA GLY A 174 -13.01 -9.08 -15.99
C GLY A 174 -13.60 -8.10 -14.97
N MET A 175 -12.95 -6.96 -14.72
CA MET A 175 -13.41 -5.97 -13.75
C MET A 175 -14.61 -5.15 -14.25
N CYS A 176 -14.52 -4.61 -15.47
CA CYS A 176 -15.55 -3.76 -16.08
C CYS A 176 -15.26 -3.56 -17.58
N GLY A 177 -16.26 -3.13 -18.36
CA GLY A 177 -16.16 -2.89 -19.79
C GLY A 177 -17.08 -3.79 -20.63
N PRO A 178 -16.92 -3.81 -21.98
CA PRO A 178 -17.67 -4.71 -22.85
C PRO A 178 -17.64 -6.16 -22.36
N ASP A 179 -18.74 -6.90 -22.54
CA ASP A 179 -18.89 -8.31 -22.14
C ASP A 179 -18.78 -8.63 -20.63
N THR A 180 -18.45 -7.65 -19.77
CA THR A 180 -18.41 -7.85 -18.30
C THR A 180 -19.76 -7.60 -17.62
N GLY A 181 -20.72 -7.01 -18.33
CA GLY A 181 -22.02 -6.59 -17.78
C GLY A 181 -21.96 -5.38 -16.84
N LEU A 182 -20.78 -4.80 -16.61
CA LEU A 182 -20.55 -3.66 -15.71
C LEU A 182 -19.87 -2.52 -16.46
N ALA A 183 -20.46 -1.32 -16.41
CA ALA A 183 -19.82 -0.12 -16.93
C ALA A 183 -18.64 0.29 -16.03
N CYS A 184 -17.49 0.62 -16.62
CA CYS A 184 -16.35 1.13 -15.87
C CYS A 184 -16.65 2.52 -15.27
N PRO A 185 -16.11 2.83 -14.08
CA PRO A 185 -16.21 4.16 -13.48
C PRO A 185 -15.71 5.27 -14.42
N ARG A 186 -16.55 6.29 -14.64
CA ARG A 186 -16.23 7.47 -15.46
C ARG A 186 -16.69 8.76 -14.77
N PRO A 187 -16.18 9.94 -15.11
CA PRO A 187 -16.61 11.20 -14.47
C PRO A 187 -18.12 11.45 -14.56
N ASP A 188 -18.73 10.96 -15.63
CA ASP A 188 -20.15 11.03 -16.00
C ASP A 188 -21.01 9.89 -15.39
N LEU A 189 -20.39 8.85 -14.84
CA LEU A 189 -21.07 7.71 -14.23
C LEU A 189 -20.72 7.57 -12.74
N PRO A 190 -21.71 7.43 -11.84
CA PRO A 190 -21.41 7.17 -10.45
C PRO A 190 -20.68 5.82 -10.28
N ILE A 191 -19.72 5.78 -9.36
CA ILE A 191 -19.06 4.53 -8.97
C ILE A 191 -20.10 3.64 -8.27
N MET A 192 -20.43 2.51 -8.90
CA MET A 192 -21.38 1.53 -8.37
C MET A 192 -20.84 0.91 -7.07
N ARG A 193 -21.48 1.18 -5.93
CA ARG A 193 -21.17 0.48 -4.66
C ARG A 193 -22.08 -0.74 -4.48
N ARG A 194 -21.66 -1.67 -3.63
CA ARG A 194 -22.45 -2.89 -3.36
C ARG A 194 -23.88 -2.58 -2.86
N ASN A 195 -24.04 -1.56 -2.02
CA ASN A 195 -25.35 -1.13 -1.51
C ASN A 195 -26.21 -0.44 -2.59
N ASP A 196 -25.57 0.06 -3.65
CA ASP A 196 -26.27 0.66 -4.78
C ASP A 196 -27.00 -0.43 -5.57
N LEU A 197 -26.48 -1.66 -5.64
CA LEU A 197 -27.16 -2.77 -6.35
C LEU A 197 -28.55 -3.09 -5.79
N GLU A 198 -28.73 -3.03 -4.48
CA GLU A 198 -30.02 -3.29 -3.83
C GLU A 198 -30.95 -2.08 -3.95
N LYS A 199 -30.42 -0.88 -3.70
CA LYS A 199 -31.14 0.39 -3.79
C LYS A 199 -31.62 0.71 -5.21
N PHE A 200 -30.85 0.29 -6.21
CA PHE A 200 -31.08 0.50 -7.63
C PHE A 200 -31.42 -0.81 -8.36
N SER A 201 -31.82 -1.85 -7.63
CA SER A 201 -32.24 -3.16 -8.19
C SER A 201 -33.37 -3.04 -9.22
N ASN A 202 -34.24 -2.05 -9.03
CA ASN A 202 -35.37 -1.76 -9.92
C ASN A 202 -35.04 -0.75 -11.03
N THR A 203 -33.82 -0.19 -11.05
CA THR A 203 -33.41 0.70 -12.14
C THR A 203 -32.72 -0.09 -13.25
N PRO A 204 -32.88 0.31 -14.52
CA PRO A 204 -32.19 -0.36 -15.62
C PRO A 204 -30.68 -0.28 -15.39
N GLN A 205 -30.04 -1.43 -15.19
CA GLN A 205 -28.58 -1.49 -15.19
C GLN A 205 -28.11 -1.28 -16.62
N VAL A 206 -27.28 -0.26 -16.79
CA VAL A 206 -26.78 0.14 -18.10
C VAL A 206 -25.52 -0.67 -18.38
N SER A 207 -25.54 -1.47 -19.45
CA SER A 207 -24.33 -2.15 -19.91
C SER A 207 -23.29 -1.12 -20.34
N HIS A 208 -22.02 -1.50 -20.42
CA HIS A 208 -20.98 -0.58 -20.90
C HIS A 208 -21.33 0.02 -22.27
N GLU A 209 -21.86 -0.78 -23.19
CA GLU A 209 -22.30 -0.36 -24.53
C GLU A 209 -23.42 0.68 -24.47
N GLN A 210 -24.45 0.43 -23.65
CA GLN A 210 -25.58 1.36 -23.47
C GLN A 210 -25.15 2.67 -22.80
N ALA A 211 -24.10 2.62 -21.96
CA ALA A 211 -23.56 3.81 -21.32
C ALA A 211 -22.83 4.68 -22.35
N MET A 212 -22.05 4.05 -23.25
CA MET A 212 -21.38 4.74 -24.35
C MET A 212 -22.37 5.43 -25.30
N GLU A 213 -23.42 4.72 -25.73
CA GLU A 213 -24.44 5.27 -26.63
C GLU A 213 -25.13 6.53 -26.06
N ARG A 214 -25.41 6.53 -24.74
CA ARG A 214 -26.02 7.71 -24.07
C ARG A 214 -25.10 8.91 -24.06
N ILE A 215 -23.80 8.71 -23.86
CA ILE A 215 -22.80 9.78 -23.86
C ILE A 215 -22.63 10.34 -25.27
N GLU A 216 -22.53 9.47 -26.29
CA GLU A 216 -22.45 9.89 -27.69
C GLU A 216 -23.67 10.74 -28.07
N ALA A 217 -24.87 10.33 -27.65
CA ALA A 217 -26.10 11.09 -27.86
C ALA A 217 -26.12 12.44 -27.12
N GLN A 218 -25.51 12.55 -25.94
CA GLN A 218 -25.42 13.80 -25.17
C GLN A 218 -24.36 14.76 -25.71
N THR A 219 -23.28 14.24 -26.29
CA THR A 219 -22.16 15.04 -26.83
C THR A 219 -22.46 15.55 -28.25
N ALA A 220 -23.45 14.95 -28.94
CA ALA A 220 -23.92 15.35 -30.26
C ALA A 220 -24.96 16.49 -30.26
N GLN A 221 -25.38 16.98 -29.08
CA GLN A 221 -26.23 18.16 -28.88
C GLN A 221 -25.40 19.38 -28.47
#